data_AF-A0A6P6BUS4-F1
#
_entry.id   AF-A0A6P6BUS4-F1
#
_cell.length_a   1.000
_cell.length_b   1.000
_cell.length_c   1.000
_cell.angle_alpha   90.00
_cell.angle_beta   90.00
_cell.angle_gamma   90.00
#
_symmetry.space_group_name_H-M   'P 1'
#
loop_
_entity.id
_entity.type
_entity.pdbx_description
1 polymer ?
#
loop_
_entity_poly.entity_id
_entity_poly.type
_entity_poly.pdbx_seq_one_letter_code
_entity_poly.pdbx_strand_id
1 'polypeptide(L)'
;MDCSDGYMCKTHFQIKNEMMESQPGTSAHVQTCLPMEEALELPLDDFEVTETAAATEVVKYEYHVLYSCSYQVPVLYFRASFLDGRPLALKDIWDGVRECYKTRLQQGPWDTITQQEHPILGRPFFVLHPCKTNEFMAPVLKNARKINRNVNYITSWLSIVGPVVGLNLPLSYARAASQDE
;
A
#
# COMPACT_ATOMS: atom_id res chain seq x y z
N MET A 1 -13.30 -18.32 22.74
CA MET A 1 -12.22 -17.46 23.26
C MET A 1 -11.04 -17.73 22.35
N ASP A 2 -11.05 -17.14 21.16
CA ASP A 2 -9.97 -17.38 20.21
C ASP A 2 -8.75 -16.57 20.64
N CYS A 3 -7.62 -17.26 20.73
CA CYS A 3 -6.31 -16.71 21.02
C CYS A 3 -6.14 -15.38 20.30
N SER A 4 -5.95 -14.30 21.05
CA SER A 4 -5.38 -13.09 20.48
C SER A 4 -3.99 -13.49 19.98
N ASP A 5 -3.81 -13.60 18.67
CA ASP A 5 -2.58 -14.04 17.98
C ASP A 5 -1.34 -13.16 18.25
N GLY A 6 -1.34 -12.34 19.31
CA GLY A 6 -0.24 -11.42 19.67
C GLY A 6 -0.23 -10.12 18.88
N TYR A 7 -1.19 -9.92 17.97
CA TYR A 7 -1.30 -8.73 17.13
C TYR A 7 -2.76 -8.36 16.82
N MET A 8 -3.01 -7.09 16.47
CA MET A 8 -4.30 -6.67 15.92
C MET A 8 -4.28 -6.83 14.40
N CYS A 9 -5.35 -7.34 13.79
CA CYS A 9 -5.42 -7.56 12.35
C CYS A 9 -6.60 -6.87 11.67
N LYS A 10 -6.42 -6.49 10.40
CA LYS A 10 -7.50 -6.04 9.52
C LYS A 10 -7.27 -6.53 8.10
N THR A 11 -8.31 -7.07 7.48
CA THR A 11 -8.35 -7.37 6.05
C THR A 11 -9.34 -6.45 5.36
N HIS A 12 -9.00 -5.99 4.16
CA HIS A 12 -9.83 -5.10 3.35
C HIS A 12 -9.67 -5.43 1.86
N PHE A 13 -10.75 -5.32 1.09
CA PHE A 13 -10.72 -5.57 -0.36
C PHE A 13 -10.99 -4.28 -1.11
N GLN A 14 -10.22 -4.01 -2.16
CA GLN A 14 -10.36 -2.82 -2.98
C GLN A 14 -10.34 -3.19 -4.45
N ILE A 15 -11.26 -2.60 -5.21
CA ILE A 15 -11.28 -2.71 -6.67
C ILE A 15 -10.19 -1.81 -7.25
N LYS A 16 -9.33 -2.37 -8.10
CA LYS A 16 -8.33 -1.66 -8.89
C LYS A 16 -8.78 -1.70 -10.36
N ASN A 17 -9.05 -0.53 -10.93
CA ASN A 17 -9.34 -0.42 -12.36
C ASN A 17 -8.00 -0.22 -13.08
N GLU A 18 -7.66 -1.09 -14.03
CA GLU A 18 -6.56 -0.81 -14.95
C GLU A 18 -6.99 0.33 -15.89
N MET A 19 -6.43 1.52 -15.67
CA MET A 19 -6.38 2.53 -16.72
C MET A 19 -5.21 2.13 -17.61
N MET A 20 -5.53 1.61 -18.79
CA MET A 20 -4.56 1.19 -19.80
C MET A 20 -3.67 2.39 -20.14
N GLU A 21 -2.49 2.48 -19.53
CA GLU A 21 -1.45 3.44 -19.94
C GLU A 21 -0.92 2.96 -21.30
N SER A 22 -1.52 3.45 -22.38
CA SER A 22 -0.92 3.37 -23.70
C SER A 22 0.41 4.12 -23.67
N GLN A 23 1.53 3.38 -23.68
CA GLN A 23 2.85 3.98 -23.79
C GLN A 23 2.99 4.77 -25.10
N PRO A 24 3.53 6.01 -25.08
CA PRO A 24 3.82 6.75 -26.29
C PRO A 24 5.18 6.31 -26.89
N GLY A 25 5.09 5.72 -28.09
CA GLY A 25 6.03 5.85 -29.21
C GLY A 25 7.54 5.78 -28.96
N THR A 26 8.14 4.64 -29.27
CA THR A 26 9.57 4.56 -29.60
C THR A 26 9.82 5.22 -30.97
N SER A 27 10.58 6.32 -30.98
CA SER A 27 11.07 7.00 -32.19
C SER A 27 12.38 6.36 -32.70
N ALA A 28 12.45 6.23 -34.03
CA ALA A 28 13.42 5.56 -34.87
C ALA A 28 14.87 6.09 -34.84
N HIS A 29 15.83 5.28 -35.34
CA HIS A 29 16.75 5.58 -36.47
C HIS A 29 17.76 4.39 -36.70
N VAL A 30 17.59 3.51 -37.71
CA VAL A 30 18.31 3.44 -39.04
C VAL A 30 19.66 2.65 -38.98
N GLN A 31 20.07 1.70 -39.86
CA GLN A 31 20.16 1.63 -41.33
C GLN A 31 20.50 0.18 -41.78
N THR A 32 19.76 -0.33 -42.78
CA THR A 32 20.17 -1.11 -43.98
C THR A 32 20.81 -2.52 -43.91
N CYS A 33 20.14 -3.49 -44.56
CA CYS A 33 20.58 -4.19 -45.80
C CYS A 33 19.51 -5.23 -46.25
N LEU A 34 19.17 -5.24 -47.53
CA LEU A 34 18.42 -6.28 -48.29
C LEU A 34 19.21 -6.55 -49.60
N PRO A 35 18.93 -7.55 -50.48
CA PRO A 35 17.77 -8.47 -50.55
C PRO A 35 18.10 -9.95 -50.90
N MET A 36 17.11 -10.87 -50.86
CA MET A 36 16.71 -11.73 -52.00
C MET A 36 15.46 -12.57 -51.64
N GLU A 37 14.55 -12.65 -52.61
CA GLU A 37 13.19 -13.20 -52.68
C GLU A 37 12.94 -14.69 -52.31
N GLU A 38 11.77 -14.97 -51.71
CA GLU A 38 10.79 -15.93 -52.24
C GLU A 38 9.39 -15.72 -51.62
N ALA A 39 8.37 -15.70 -52.49
CA ALA A 39 7.00 -15.29 -52.20
C ALA A 39 6.08 -16.51 -52.04
N LEU A 40 5.26 -16.52 -50.98
CA LEU A 40 4.03 -17.30 -50.86
C LEU A 40 3.01 -16.48 -50.06
N GLU A 41 2.06 -15.85 -50.75
CA GLU A 41 0.88 -15.21 -50.14
C GLU A 41 -0.24 -16.24 -49.94
N LEU A 42 -0.87 -16.22 -48.76
CA LEU A 42 -2.29 -16.55 -48.57
C LEU A 42 -2.87 -15.72 -47.40
N PRO A 43 -4.18 -15.41 -47.43
CA PRO A 43 -4.71 -14.16 -46.88
C PRO A 43 -5.56 -14.31 -45.60
N LEU A 44 -5.74 -13.16 -44.93
CA LEU A 44 -6.93 -12.70 -44.19
C LEU A 44 -7.29 -13.48 -42.91
N ASP A 45 -7.06 -12.86 -41.76
CA ASP A 45 -7.99 -11.96 -41.06
C ASP A 45 -8.90 -12.75 -40.12
N ASP A 46 -8.37 -12.98 -38.93
CA ASP A 46 -9.15 -13.00 -37.70
C ASP A 46 -8.34 -12.20 -36.67
N PHE A 47 -8.22 -10.88 -36.90
CA PHE A 47 -7.95 -9.98 -35.80
C PHE A 47 -9.24 -9.92 -34.99
N GLU A 48 -9.42 -10.90 -34.11
CA GLU A 48 -10.42 -10.82 -33.07
C GLU A 48 -10.07 -9.56 -32.27
N VAL A 49 -10.78 -8.46 -32.54
CA VAL A 49 -10.79 -7.29 -31.70
C VAL A 49 -11.39 -7.78 -30.39
N THR A 50 -10.53 -8.31 -29.51
CA THR A 50 -10.89 -8.46 -28.12
C THR A 50 -11.08 -7.03 -27.64
N GLU A 51 -12.34 -6.58 -27.61
CA GLU A 51 -12.75 -5.45 -26.80
C GLU A 51 -12.08 -5.67 -25.46
N THR A 52 -11.03 -4.90 -25.19
CA THR A 52 -10.28 -5.00 -23.96
C THR A 52 -11.18 -4.37 -22.92
N ALA A 53 -12.16 -5.14 -22.45
CA ALA A 53 -12.97 -4.79 -21.31
C ALA A 53 -11.98 -4.49 -20.20
N ALA A 54 -11.99 -3.26 -19.69
CA ALA A 54 -11.09 -2.84 -18.63
C ALA A 54 -11.12 -3.89 -17.52
N ALA A 55 -10.03 -4.64 -17.37
CA ALA A 55 -9.95 -5.72 -16.41
C ALA A 55 -10.08 -5.10 -15.03
N THR A 56 -11.16 -5.42 -14.35
CA THR A 56 -11.42 -4.95 -13.00
C THR A 56 -10.83 -5.99 -12.05
N GLU A 57 -9.65 -5.70 -11.52
CA GLU A 57 -9.00 -6.59 -10.56
C GLU A 57 -9.37 -6.22 -9.13
N VAL A 58 -9.42 -7.21 -8.24
CA VAL A 58 -9.66 -7.00 -6.80
C VAL A 58 -8.40 -7.31 -6.02
N VAL A 59 -7.99 -6.36 -5.19
CA VAL A 59 -6.82 -6.43 -4.32
C VAL A 59 -7.26 -6.66 -2.88
N LYS A 60 -6.71 -7.69 -2.25
CA LYS A 60 -6.79 -7.96 -0.81
C LYS A 60 -5.64 -7.29 -0.10
N TYR A 61 -5.95 -6.41 0.83
CA TYR A 61 -5.01 -5.82 1.78
C TYR A 61 -5.12 -6.50 3.14
N GLU A 62 -3.99 -6.73 3.78
CA GLU A 62 -3.86 -7.33 5.10
C GLU A 62 -2.92 -6.48 5.94
N TYR A 63 -3.37 -6.05 7.12
CA TYR A 63 -2.66 -5.16 8.03
C TYR A 63 -2.59 -5.78 9.41
N HIS A 64 -1.40 -5.87 9.99
CA HIS A 64 -1.16 -6.32 11.35
C HIS A 64 -0.45 -5.24 12.17
N VAL A 65 -0.91 -5.00 13.40
CA VAL A 65 -0.26 -4.10 14.35
C VAL A 65 0.35 -4.94 15.47
N LEU A 66 1.67 -4.88 15.57
CA LEU A 66 2.48 -5.54 16.60
C LEU A 66 3.07 -4.49 17.54
N TYR A 67 3.50 -4.91 18.73
CA TYR A 67 4.25 -4.05 19.64
C TYR A 67 5.73 -4.36 19.57
N SER A 68 6.58 -3.35 19.33
CA SER A 68 8.03 -3.48 19.43
C SER A 68 8.48 -3.21 20.85
N CYS A 69 8.97 -4.23 21.56
CA CYS A 69 9.52 -4.06 22.91
C CYS A 69 10.77 -3.17 22.92
N SER A 70 11.62 -3.26 21.89
CA SER A 70 12.87 -2.49 21.80
C SER A 70 12.62 -0.98 21.64
N TYR A 71 11.62 -0.61 20.84
CA TYR A 71 11.29 0.80 20.58
C TYR A 71 10.13 1.32 21.43
N GLN A 72 9.40 0.43 22.11
CA GLN A 72 8.22 0.69 22.93
C GLN A 72 7.07 1.38 22.16
N VAL A 73 6.87 0.99 20.91
CA VAL A 73 5.88 1.59 19.99
C VAL A 73 5.17 0.51 19.16
N PRO A 74 3.97 0.80 18.63
CA PRO A 74 3.34 -0.05 17.64
C PRO A 74 4.14 -0.09 16.32
N VAL A 75 4.04 -1.22 15.62
CA VAL A 75 4.65 -1.47 14.32
C VAL A 75 3.59 -1.96 13.36
N LEU A 76 3.52 -1.34 12.18
CA LEU A 76 2.58 -1.73 11.14
C LEU A 76 3.26 -2.68 10.16
N TYR A 77 2.72 -3.90 10.10
CA TYR A 77 2.99 -4.88 9.06
C TYR A 77 1.84 -4.84 8.06
N PHE A 78 2.13 -4.85 6.78
CA PHE A 78 1.11 -4.89 5.75
C PHE A 78 1.56 -5.67 4.52
N ARG A 79 0.59 -6.20 3.79
CA ARG A 79 0.79 -6.76 2.46
C ARG A 79 -0.47 -6.58 1.63
N ALA A 80 -0.31 -6.62 0.32
CA ALA A 80 -1.41 -6.65 -0.61
C ALA A 80 -1.19 -7.76 -1.64
N SER A 81 -2.26 -8.40 -2.07
CA SER A 81 -2.23 -9.42 -3.10
C SER A 81 -3.51 -9.36 -3.94
N PHE A 82 -3.43 -9.77 -5.19
CA PHE A 82 -4.62 -10.06 -5.99
C PHE A 82 -5.37 -11.28 -5.42
N LEU A 83 -6.62 -11.48 -5.85
CA LEU A 83 -7.41 -12.65 -5.41
C LEU A 83 -6.84 -13.99 -5.86
N ASP A 84 -6.03 -14.00 -6.92
CA ASP A 84 -5.28 -15.18 -7.40
C ASP A 84 -4.03 -15.49 -6.53
N GLY A 85 -3.71 -14.64 -5.55
CA GLY A 85 -2.58 -14.81 -4.64
C GLY A 85 -1.28 -14.14 -5.09
N ARG A 86 -1.22 -13.53 -6.28
CA ARG A 86 -0.03 -12.76 -6.70
C ARG A 86 0.17 -11.55 -5.77
N PRO A 87 1.37 -11.34 -5.21
CA PRO A 87 1.64 -10.20 -4.33
C PRO A 87 1.73 -8.89 -5.13
N LEU A 88 1.29 -7.78 -4.53
CA LEU A 88 1.52 -6.44 -5.09
C LEU A 88 2.88 -5.90 -4.64
N ALA A 89 3.56 -5.18 -5.54
CA ALA A 89 4.76 -4.45 -5.16
C ALA A 89 4.40 -3.19 -4.35
N LEU A 90 5.36 -2.70 -3.56
CA LEU A 90 5.17 -1.48 -2.76
C LEU A 90 4.81 -0.27 -3.64
N LYS A 91 5.39 -0.19 -4.84
CA LYS A 91 5.08 0.85 -5.83
C LYS A 91 3.59 0.82 -6.21
N ASP A 92 3.04 -0.35 -6.52
CA ASP A 92 1.64 -0.50 -6.91
C ASP A 92 0.68 -0.11 -5.78
N ILE A 93 1.07 -0.41 -4.52
CA ILE A 93 0.32 0.01 -3.33
C ILE A 93 0.30 1.54 -3.24
N TRP A 94 1.47 2.18 -3.40
CA TRP A 94 1.60 3.63 -3.35
C TRP A 94 0.90 4.35 -4.50
N ASP A 95 0.84 3.74 -5.69
CA ASP A 95 0.12 4.30 -6.83
C ASP A 95 -1.39 4.41 -6.56
N GLY A 96 -1.95 3.51 -5.73
CA GLY A 96 -3.34 3.53 -5.27
C GLY A 96 -3.63 4.48 -4.11
N VAL A 97 -2.61 5.08 -3.49
CA VAL A 97 -2.78 6.06 -2.41
C VAL A 97 -3.11 7.45 -2.99
N ARG A 98 -3.88 8.26 -2.26
CA ARG A 98 -4.20 9.64 -2.67
C ARG A 98 -2.94 10.46 -2.94
N GLU A 99 -2.99 11.28 -3.98
CA GLU A 99 -1.86 12.10 -4.46
C GLU A 99 -1.24 12.98 -3.36
N CYS A 100 -2.05 13.51 -2.44
CA CYS A 100 -1.59 14.34 -1.33
C CYS A 100 -0.59 13.64 -0.39
N TYR A 101 -0.59 12.30 -0.38
CA TYR A 101 0.38 11.52 0.37
C TYR A 101 1.60 11.15 -0.47
N LYS A 102 1.46 11.00 -1.80
CA LYS A 102 2.56 10.57 -2.69
C LYS A 102 3.78 11.46 -2.62
N THR A 103 3.58 12.79 -2.61
CA THR A 103 4.68 13.76 -2.45
C THR A 103 5.43 13.58 -1.12
N ARG A 104 4.75 13.04 -0.09
CA ARG A 104 5.35 12.78 1.22
C ARG A 104 5.99 11.41 1.32
N LEU A 105 5.63 10.43 0.47
CA LEU A 105 6.16 9.05 0.54
C LEU A 105 7.67 8.99 0.32
N GLN A 106 8.24 9.91 -0.46
CA GLN A 106 9.68 10.02 -0.68
C GLN A 106 10.41 10.82 0.41
N GLN A 107 9.67 11.32 1.40
CA GLN A 107 10.21 12.03 2.55
C GLN A 107 10.00 11.18 3.81
N GLY A 108 10.86 11.37 4.81
CA GLY A 108 10.71 10.68 6.09
C GLY A 108 9.31 10.93 6.70
N PRO A 109 8.71 9.94 7.39
CA PRO A 109 9.28 8.68 7.87
C PRO A 109 9.02 7.46 6.95
N TRP A 110 8.40 7.64 5.78
CA TRP A 110 7.93 6.54 4.94
C TRP A 110 9.04 5.88 4.11
N ASP A 111 10.18 6.56 4.02
CA ASP A 111 11.45 6.04 3.53
C ASP A 111 11.96 4.83 4.36
N THR A 112 11.42 4.62 5.56
CA THR A 112 11.76 3.49 6.44
C THR A 112 10.91 2.23 6.20
N ILE A 113 10.06 2.21 5.17
CA ILE A 113 9.32 1.00 4.79
C ILE A 113 10.28 -0.03 4.20
N THR A 114 10.29 -1.23 4.76
CA THR A 114 11.16 -2.35 4.35
C THR A 114 10.36 -3.64 4.24
N GLN A 115 10.90 -4.68 3.61
CA GLN A 115 10.29 -6.01 3.61
C GLN A 115 10.96 -6.86 4.71
N GLN A 116 10.15 -7.42 5.61
CA GLN A 116 10.63 -8.27 6.70
C GLN A 116 9.70 -9.47 6.89
N GLU A 117 10.19 -10.49 7.59
CA GLU A 117 9.38 -11.63 8.00
C GLU A 117 8.46 -11.25 9.16
N HIS A 118 7.19 -11.66 9.09
CA HIS A 118 6.24 -11.46 10.16
C HIS A 118 6.61 -12.33 11.38
N PRO A 119 6.85 -11.74 12.58
CA PRO A 119 7.44 -12.45 13.72
C PRO A 119 6.68 -13.71 14.17
N ILE A 120 5.37 -13.74 13.93
CA ILE A 120 4.48 -14.84 14.36
C ILE A 120 4.10 -15.76 13.20
N LEU A 121 4.09 -15.26 11.96
CA LEU A 121 3.56 -16.00 10.81
C LEU A 121 4.66 -16.60 9.92
N GLY A 122 5.91 -16.14 10.06
CA GLY A 122 7.04 -16.63 9.27
C GLY A 122 6.92 -16.36 7.77
N ARG A 123 6.30 -15.23 7.40
CA ARG A 123 6.00 -14.88 6.00
C ARG A 123 6.35 -13.42 5.71
N PRO A 124 6.67 -13.07 4.45
CA PRO A 124 7.06 -11.71 4.11
C PRO A 124 5.89 -10.73 4.20
N PHE A 125 6.16 -9.58 4.83
CA PHE A 125 5.30 -8.41 4.91
C PHE A 125 6.15 -7.15 4.67
N PHE A 126 5.51 -6.08 4.20
CA PHE A 126 6.09 -4.75 4.32
C PHE A 126 5.93 -4.26 5.74
N VAL A 127 6.92 -3.52 6.23
CA VAL A 127 7.01 -3.04 7.61
C VAL A 127 7.43 -1.60 7.60
N LEU A 128 6.64 -0.74 8.23
CA LEU A 128 7.10 0.59 8.61
C LEU A 128 8.02 0.46 9.83
N HIS A 129 9.32 0.71 9.65
CA HIS A 129 10.27 0.52 10.73
C HIS A 129 9.96 1.42 11.94
N PRO A 130 9.97 0.90 13.17
CA PRO A 130 9.53 1.66 14.35
C PRO A 130 10.41 2.84 14.73
N CYS A 131 11.65 2.94 14.24
CA CYS A 131 12.64 3.91 14.70
C CYS A 131 12.18 5.37 14.62
N LYS A 132 11.30 5.71 13.68
CA LYS A 132 10.76 7.06 13.49
C LYS A 132 9.41 7.29 14.18
N THR A 133 8.81 6.27 14.79
CA THR A 133 7.46 6.39 15.39
C THR A 133 7.40 7.42 16.50
N ASN A 134 8.38 7.42 17.41
CA ASN A 134 8.42 8.41 18.48
C ASN A 134 8.62 9.83 17.96
N GLU A 135 9.37 10.01 16.86
CA GLU A 135 9.64 11.31 16.25
C GLU A 135 8.34 12.00 15.83
N PHE A 136 7.43 11.27 15.16
CA PHE A 136 6.17 11.85 14.72
C PHE A 136 5.03 11.78 15.75
N MET A 137 5.10 10.90 16.76
CA MET A 137 4.08 10.81 17.82
C MET A 137 4.31 11.77 18.99
N ALA A 138 5.56 12.11 19.33
CA ALA A 138 5.88 13.04 20.42
C ALA A 138 5.15 14.41 20.31
N PRO A 139 5.13 15.10 19.15
CA PRO A 139 4.42 16.38 19.04
C PRO A 139 2.90 16.23 19.23
N VAL A 140 2.31 15.11 18.80
CA VAL A 140 0.88 14.82 18.98
C VAL A 140 0.54 14.74 20.47
N LEU A 141 1.31 13.97 21.23
CA LEU A 141 1.12 13.83 22.67
C LEU A 141 1.39 15.13 23.43
N LYS A 142 2.41 15.90 23.03
CA LYS A 142 2.71 17.20 23.63
C LYS A 142 1.56 18.19 23.41
N ASN A 143 1.00 18.24 22.20
CA ASN A 143 -0.13 19.11 21.90
C ASN A 143 -1.37 18.71 22.69
N ALA A 144 -1.67 17.41 22.78
CA ALA A 144 -2.79 16.87 23.57
C ALA A 144 -2.74 17.33 25.04
N ARG A 145 -1.57 17.23 25.68
CA ARG A 145 -1.35 17.71 27.05
C ARG A 145 -1.55 19.22 27.17
N LYS A 146 -1.05 20.00 26.20
CA LYS A 146 -1.18 21.46 26.20
C LYS A 146 -2.63 21.93 26.16
N ILE A 147 -3.49 21.22 25.42
CA ILE A 147 -4.91 21.53 25.28
C ILE A 147 -5.81 20.72 26.23
N ASN A 148 -5.22 20.00 27.19
CA ASN A 148 -5.88 19.12 28.15
C ASN A 148 -6.90 18.16 27.49
N ARG A 149 -6.49 17.51 26.39
CA ARG A 149 -7.33 16.59 25.61
C ARG A 149 -6.81 15.17 25.72
N ASN A 150 -7.71 14.22 25.96
CA ASN A 150 -7.40 12.80 25.89
C ASN A 150 -7.10 12.38 24.43
N VAL A 151 -6.09 11.54 24.25
CA VAL A 151 -5.67 11.01 22.95
C VAL A 151 -5.52 9.50 23.03
N ASN A 152 -6.26 8.80 22.18
CA ASN A 152 -6.00 7.40 21.93
C ASN A 152 -4.76 7.25 21.03
N TYR A 153 -3.66 6.75 21.61
CA TYR A 153 -2.38 6.64 20.91
C TYR A 153 -2.49 5.81 19.63
N ILE A 154 -3.16 4.66 19.66
CA ILE A 154 -3.27 3.75 18.51
C ILE A 154 -4.08 4.40 17.39
N THR A 155 -5.22 5.00 17.70
CA THR A 155 -6.04 5.74 16.73
C THR A 155 -5.26 6.89 16.11
N SER A 156 -4.55 7.69 16.91
CA SER A 156 -3.74 8.80 16.41
C SER A 156 -2.58 8.31 15.54
N TRP A 157 -1.88 7.25 15.97
CA TRP A 157 -0.80 6.65 15.21
C TRP A 157 -1.29 6.10 13.87
N LEU A 158 -2.37 5.29 13.86
CA LEU A 158 -3.00 4.77 12.64
C LEU A 158 -3.50 5.88 11.71
N SER A 159 -3.94 7.02 12.25
CA SER A 159 -4.34 8.17 11.44
C SER A 159 -3.17 8.83 10.70
N ILE A 160 -1.94 8.64 11.19
CA ILE A 160 -0.71 9.15 10.57
C ILE A 160 -0.16 8.11 9.58
N VAL A 161 -0.06 6.84 9.98
CA VAL A 161 0.61 5.78 9.21
C VAL A 161 -0.30 5.02 8.25
N GLY A 162 -1.61 4.99 8.51
CA GLY A 162 -2.54 4.21 7.70
C GLY A 162 -2.68 4.72 6.26
N PRO A 163 -2.93 6.02 6.03
CA PRO A 163 -3.24 6.51 4.69
C PRO A 163 -2.14 6.26 3.65
N VAL A 164 -0.87 6.24 4.06
CA VAL A 164 0.28 6.02 3.17
C VAL A 164 0.40 4.58 2.65
N VAL A 165 -0.37 3.65 3.22
CA VAL A 165 -0.42 2.24 2.81
C VAL A 165 -1.84 1.82 2.40
N GLY A 166 -2.73 2.78 2.14
CA GLY A 166 -4.12 2.51 1.75
C GLY A 166 -5.07 2.17 2.91
N LEU A 167 -4.61 2.28 4.17
CA LEU A 167 -5.44 2.04 5.34
C LEU A 167 -6.15 3.33 5.78
N ASN A 168 -7.45 3.41 5.51
CA ASN A 168 -8.28 4.52 5.96
C ASN A 168 -9.03 4.18 7.25
N LEU A 169 -8.89 5.03 8.26
CA LEU A 169 -9.59 4.88 9.54
C LEU A 169 -10.91 5.67 9.52
N PRO A 170 -12.07 5.03 9.79
CA PRO A 170 -13.33 5.75 9.89
C PRO A 170 -13.31 6.83 10.98
N LEU A 171 -13.99 7.96 10.73
CA LEU A 171 -14.05 9.09 11.67
C LEU A 171 -14.68 8.73 13.03
N SER A 172 -15.45 7.64 13.11
CA SER A 172 -15.99 7.14 14.38
C SER A 172 -14.91 6.84 15.41
N TYR A 173 -13.72 6.39 14.98
CA TYR A 173 -12.59 6.11 15.88
C TYR A 173 -12.02 7.38 16.52
N ALA A 174 -12.15 8.54 15.87
CA ALA A 174 -11.74 9.82 16.44
C ALA A 174 -12.68 10.30 17.55
N ARG A 175 -13.96 9.88 17.52
CA ARG A 175 -14.99 10.22 18.52
C ARG A 175 -14.92 9.35 19.77
N ALA A 176 -14.52 8.08 19.61
CA ALA A 176 -14.34 7.18 20.74
C ALA A 176 -13.29 7.68 21.76
N ALA A 177 -12.31 8.47 21.32
CA ALA A 177 -11.31 9.09 22.21
C ALA A 177 -11.79 10.36 22.95
N SER A 178 -13.00 10.85 22.64
CA SER A 178 -13.61 12.03 23.27
C SER A 178 -14.76 11.70 24.22
N GLN A 179 -15.10 10.41 24.36
CA GLN A 179 -16.06 9.93 25.36
C GLN A 179 -15.29 9.32 26.52
N ASP A 180 -14.80 10.18 27.40
CA ASP A 180 -14.54 9.90 28.81
C ASP A 180 -14.65 11.27 29.50
N GLU A 181 -15.56 11.35 30.49
CA GLU A 181 -15.85 12.52 31.34
C GLU A 181 -14.63 13.07 32.08
#